data_AF-A0A4V6JLP8-F1
#
_entry.id   AF-A0A4V6JLP8-F1
#
_cell.length_a   1.000
_cell.length_b   1.000
_cell.length_c   1.000
_cell.angle_alpha   90.00
_cell.angle_beta   90.00
_cell.angle_gamma   90.00
#
_symmetry.space_group_name_H-M   'P 1'
#
loop_
_entity.id
_entity.type
_entity.pdbx_description
1 polymer ?
#
loop_
_entity_poly.entity_id
_entity_poly.type
_entity_poly.pdbx_seq_one_letter_code
_entity_poly.pdbx_strand_id
1 'polypeptide(L)'
;MALVNPLCRSGTCGHPASGTGRGWPGVLLHEAVGHGLEGDFNRRGTSVFSGHMGELVASELCTVVDDGTMTDRRGSISIDDEGTPGQYNVLIENGILKGYMQDKLNARLMGVAPTGNGRRESYAHLPMPRMTNTYMLAGKSTPQEIIESVEYGIYARTSAAARWISPRANLSSPPQKPI
;
A
#
# COMPACT_ATOMS: atom_id res chain seq x y z
N MET A 1 -6.99 -21.99 -3.07
CA MET A 1 -6.43 -21.16 -4.16
C MET A 1 -5.63 -20.04 -3.50
N ALA A 2 -4.31 -20.15 -3.46
CA ALA A 2 -3.45 -19.17 -2.79
C ALA A 2 -2.88 -18.21 -3.83
N LEU A 3 -3.10 -16.91 -3.62
CA LEU A 3 -2.54 -15.83 -4.42
C LEU A 3 -1.31 -15.33 -3.68
N VAL A 4 -0.13 -15.52 -4.28
CA VAL A 4 1.13 -15.35 -3.57
C VAL A 4 1.93 -14.22 -4.19
N ASN A 5 2.29 -13.26 -3.33
CA ASN A 5 2.87 -11.99 -3.72
C ASN A 5 4.17 -11.70 -2.95
N PRO A 6 5.33 -12.06 -3.50
CA PRO A 6 6.60 -11.55 -3.03
C PRO A 6 7.15 -10.43 -3.93
N LEU A 7 7.50 -9.29 -3.34
CA LEU A 7 8.38 -8.31 -3.98
C LEU A 7 9.51 -7.91 -3.04
N CYS A 8 10.70 -8.44 -3.28
CA CYS A 8 11.97 -7.76 -3.03
C CYS A 8 13.01 -8.28 -4.03
N ARG A 9 13.42 -7.46 -5.00
CA ARG A 9 14.56 -7.81 -5.85
C ARG A 9 15.84 -7.68 -5.02
N SER A 10 16.74 -8.64 -5.20
CA SER A 10 18.10 -8.61 -4.67
C SER A 10 18.82 -7.34 -5.12
N GLY A 11 19.18 -6.52 -4.15
CA GLY A 11 19.98 -5.31 -4.32
C GLY A 11 20.51 -4.88 -2.96
N THR A 12 21.82 -4.72 -2.87
CA THR A 12 22.62 -4.43 -1.67
C THR A 12 21.98 -3.42 -0.72
N CYS A 13 21.82 -3.85 0.52
CA CYS A 13 21.38 -3.09 1.68
C CYS A 13 22.25 -1.83 1.88
N GLY A 14 21.61 -0.66 1.88
CA GLY A 14 22.25 0.63 2.13
C GLY A 14 21.32 1.85 2.04
N HIS A 15 20.18 1.75 1.36
CA HIS A 15 19.12 2.76 1.35
C HIS A 15 17.75 2.07 1.32
N PRO A 16 16.67 2.68 1.86
CA PRO A 16 15.32 2.13 1.67
C PRO A 16 15.11 2.00 0.17
N ALA A 17 15.05 0.75 -0.29
CA ALA A 17 15.13 0.42 -1.69
C ALA A 17 14.02 1.18 -2.42
N SER A 18 14.44 2.11 -3.28
CA SER A 18 13.64 2.88 -4.21
C SER A 18 13.10 1.97 -5.32
N GLY A 19 12.45 0.87 -4.96
CA GLY A 19 11.94 -0.13 -5.86
C GLY A 19 10.42 -0.15 -5.87
N THR A 20 9.79 0.83 -6.53
CA THR A 20 8.47 0.60 -7.12
C THR A 20 8.62 -0.52 -8.15
N GLY A 21 8.50 -1.77 -7.71
CA GLY A 21 8.24 -2.88 -8.60
C GLY A 21 6.92 -2.59 -9.30
N ARG A 22 6.97 -2.37 -10.61
CA ARG A 22 5.77 -2.19 -11.44
C ARG A 22 4.88 -3.44 -11.29
N GLY A 23 3.72 -3.33 -10.64
CA GLY A 23 2.71 -4.39 -10.61
C GLY A 23 1.65 -4.29 -9.50
N TRP A 24 0.58 -5.07 -9.68
CA TRP A 24 -0.64 -5.31 -8.88
C TRP A 24 -0.58 -5.24 -7.33
N PRO A 25 0.53 -5.55 -6.62
CA PRO A 25 0.54 -5.57 -5.15
C PRO A 25 0.20 -4.26 -4.45
N GLY A 26 0.65 -3.12 -5.01
CA GLY A 26 0.33 -1.81 -4.45
C GLY A 26 -1.16 -1.48 -4.57
N VAL A 27 -1.83 -1.98 -5.62
CA VAL A 27 -3.28 -1.82 -5.80
C VAL A 27 -4.04 -2.61 -4.76
N LEU A 28 -3.60 -3.83 -4.42
CA LEU A 28 -4.23 -4.59 -3.34
C LEU A 28 -4.23 -3.81 -2.03
N LEU A 29 -3.10 -3.16 -1.69
CA LEU A 29 -3.04 -2.31 -0.50
C LEU A 29 -3.93 -1.07 -0.62
N HIS A 30 -3.90 -0.41 -1.78
CA HIS A 30 -4.72 0.76 -2.08
C HIS A 30 -6.22 0.49 -1.85
N GLU A 31 -6.71 -0.62 -2.38
CA GLU A 31 -8.13 -0.99 -2.28
C GLU A 31 -8.49 -1.62 -0.93
N ALA A 32 -7.67 -2.56 -0.43
CA ALA A 32 -8.04 -3.36 0.74
C ALA A 32 -7.97 -2.57 2.05
N VAL A 33 -7.01 -1.64 2.16
CA VAL A 33 -6.82 -0.83 3.37
C VAL A 33 -6.70 0.66 3.07
N GLY A 34 -6.13 1.06 1.94
CA GLY A 34 -5.82 2.47 1.64
C GLY A 34 -7.04 3.37 1.76
N HIS A 35 -8.06 3.17 0.93
CA HIS A 35 -9.31 3.94 1.01
C HIS A 35 -10.04 3.74 2.33
N GLY A 36 -10.03 2.52 2.88
CA GLY A 36 -10.63 2.23 4.18
C GLY A 36 -10.03 3.03 5.34
N LEU A 37 -8.80 3.54 5.19
CA LEU A 37 -8.07 4.32 6.20
C LEU A 37 -8.03 5.82 5.88
N GLU A 38 -8.81 6.30 4.92
CA GLU A 38 -9.09 7.73 4.74
C GLU A 38 -10.03 8.23 5.87
N GLY A 39 -9.67 9.35 6.49
CA GLY A 39 -10.27 9.82 7.74
C GLY A 39 -11.72 10.27 7.63
N ASP A 40 -12.20 10.60 6.43
CA ASP A 40 -13.58 11.01 6.20
C ASP A 40 -14.57 9.86 6.34
N PHE A 41 -14.23 8.65 5.88
CA PHE A 41 -15.03 7.45 6.09
C PHE A 41 -15.04 7.01 7.56
N ASN A 42 -13.88 7.06 8.21
CA ASN A 42 -13.73 6.64 9.62
C ASN A 42 -14.45 7.60 10.57
N ARG A 43 -14.36 8.90 10.31
CA ARG A 43 -15.12 9.91 11.07
C ARG A 43 -16.63 9.72 10.93
N ARG A 44 -17.11 9.30 9.76
CA ARG A 44 -18.53 9.05 9.50
C ARG A 44 -19.00 7.66 9.98
N GLY A 45 -18.10 6.79 10.42
CA GLY A 45 -18.42 5.42 10.82
C GLY A 45 -18.79 4.50 9.66
N THR A 46 -18.48 4.87 8.41
CA THR A 46 -18.86 4.10 7.22
C THR A 46 -17.74 3.17 6.75
N SER A 47 -16.51 3.36 7.24
CA SER A 47 -15.41 2.42 6.97
C SER A 47 -15.53 1.19 7.87
N VAL A 48 -15.12 0.03 7.35
CA VAL A 48 -14.93 -1.19 8.14
C VAL A 48 -13.88 -1.02 9.25
N PHE A 49 -12.98 -0.04 9.14
CA PHE A 49 -11.93 0.25 10.13
C PHE A 49 -12.36 1.27 11.19
N SER A 50 -13.60 1.76 11.15
CA SER A 50 -14.09 2.77 12.08
C SER A 50 -14.15 2.21 13.50
N GLY A 51 -13.46 2.85 14.45
CA GLY A 51 -13.46 2.43 15.86
C GLY A 51 -12.50 1.28 16.20
N HIS A 52 -11.76 0.75 15.22
CA HIS A 52 -10.81 -0.35 15.41
C HIS A 52 -9.37 0.13 15.74
N MET A 53 -9.23 1.36 16.25
CA MET A 53 -7.90 1.94 16.56
C MET A 53 -7.20 1.12 17.64
N GLY A 54 -5.96 0.67 17.38
CA GLY A 54 -5.21 -0.19 18.29
C GLY A 54 -5.56 -1.68 18.19
N GLU A 55 -6.46 -2.08 17.31
CA GLU A 55 -6.82 -3.48 17.09
C GLU A 55 -5.99 -4.14 15.97
N LEU A 56 -5.95 -5.47 15.98
CA LEU A 56 -5.31 -6.27 14.95
C LEU A 56 -6.21 -6.36 13.70
N VAL A 57 -5.83 -5.64 12.65
CA VAL A 57 -6.60 -5.52 11.40
C VAL A 57 -5.92 -6.21 10.20
N ALA A 58 -4.67 -6.65 10.38
CA ALA A 58 -3.92 -7.41 9.40
C ALA A 58 -2.99 -8.42 10.11
N SER A 59 -2.30 -9.27 9.34
CA SER A 59 -1.25 -10.15 9.88
C SER A 59 -0.17 -9.32 10.59
N GLU A 60 0.42 -9.87 11.66
CA GLU A 60 1.54 -9.24 12.38
C GLU A 60 2.77 -8.98 11.49
N LEU A 61 2.85 -9.65 10.34
CA LEU A 61 3.89 -9.43 9.33
C LEU A 61 3.71 -8.13 8.55
N CYS A 62 2.55 -7.46 8.69
CA CYS A 62 2.18 -6.33 7.86
C CYS A 62 2.39 -5.00 8.60
N THR A 63 3.30 -4.18 8.06
CA THR A 63 3.39 -2.75 8.39
C THR A 63 3.14 -1.95 7.12
N VAL A 64 2.11 -1.12 7.14
CA VAL A 64 1.62 -0.34 5.98
C VAL A 64 1.75 1.14 6.27
N VAL A 65 2.30 1.86 5.30
CA VAL A 65 2.58 3.29 5.40
C VAL A 65 2.03 4.04 4.20
N ASP A 66 1.65 5.30 4.41
CA ASP A 66 1.42 6.29 3.36
C ASP A 66 2.48 7.38 3.49
N ASP A 67 3.31 7.54 2.46
CA ASP A 67 4.51 8.38 2.53
C ASP A 67 4.50 9.48 1.47
N GLY A 68 4.22 10.70 1.92
CA GLY A 68 4.25 11.90 1.07
C GLY A 68 5.65 12.44 0.82
N THR A 69 6.67 11.94 1.51
CA THR A 69 8.01 12.55 1.59
C THR A 69 9.03 12.00 0.57
N MET A 70 8.65 11.00 -0.22
CA MET A 70 9.60 10.34 -1.13
C MET A 70 10.05 11.27 -2.27
N THR A 71 11.36 11.51 -2.40
CA THR A 71 11.91 12.33 -3.49
C THR A 71 11.61 11.73 -4.87
N ASP A 72 11.26 12.60 -5.83
CA ASP A 72 11.03 12.27 -7.24
C ASP A 72 9.97 11.18 -7.52
N ARG A 73 9.00 11.01 -6.63
CA ARG A 73 7.87 10.09 -6.82
C ARG A 73 6.59 10.82 -7.21
N ARG A 74 5.83 10.20 -8.10
CA ARG A 74 4.55 10.74 -8.61
C ARG A 74 3.51 11.01 -7.51
N GLY A 75 3.46 10.16 -6.49
CA GLY A 75 2.50 10.29 -5.39
C GLY A 75 2.92 11.27 -4.30
N SER A 76 4.18 11.72 -4.31
CA SER A 76 4.74 12.58 -3.27
C SER A 76 4.30 14.03 -3.39
N ILE A 77 4.36 14.72 -2.27
CA ILE A 77 3.95 16.10 -2.12
C ILE A 77 4.90 16.82 -1.16
N SER A 78 5.36 18.01 -1.53
CA SER A 78 6.09 18.87 -0.58
C SER A 78 5.13 19.43 0.47
N ILE A 79 3.96 19.85 0.01
CA ILE A 79 2.81 20.29 0.81
C ILE A 79 1.54 19.72 0.17
N ASP A 80 0.54 19.38 0.98
CA ASP A 80 -0.80 19.06 0.51
C ASP A 80 -1.54 20.34 0.07
N ASP A 81 -2.75 20.18 -0.49
CA ASP A 81 -3.52 21.30 -1.04
C ASP A 81 -4.14 22.20 0.05
N GLU A 82 -3.84 21.92 1.33
CA GLU A 82 -4.22 22.71 2.49
C GLU A 82 -2.99 23.37 3.16
N GLY A 83 -1.78 23.15 2.63
CA GLY A 83 -0.53 23.71 3.13
C GLY A 83 0.15 22.91 4.24
N THR A 84 -0.27 21.67 4.48
CA THR A 84 0.39 20.76 5.43
C THR A 84 1.55 20.06 4.73
N PRO A 85 2.78 20.04 5.27
CA PRO A 85 3.88 19.28 4.68
C PRO A 85 3.54 17.80 4.53
N GLY A 86 4.05 17.16 3.47
CA GLY A 86 3.96 15.71 3.32
C GLY A 86 4.64 14.99 4.49
N GLN A 87 4.09 13.86 4.92
CA GLN A 87 4.57 13.11 6.09
C GLN A 87 4.77 11.63 5.78
N TYR A 88 5.54 10.96 6.64
CA TYR A 88 5.63 9.51 6.70
C TYR A 88 4.63 9.00 7.73
N ASN A 89 3.48 8.52 7.27
CA ASN A 89 2.38 8.11 8.12
C ASN A 89 2.32 6.59 8.23
N VAL A 90 2.58 6.05 9.42
CA VAL A 90 2.36 4.62 9.70
C VAL A 90 0.88 4.40 9.95
N LEU A 91 0.22 3.68 9.04
CA LEU A 91 -1.21 3.39 9.12
C LEU A 91 -1.46 2.10 9.89
N ILE A 92 -0.68 1.06 9.61
CA ILE A 92 -0.72 -0.23 10.29
C ILE A 92 0.71 -0.57 10.68
N GLU A 93 0.93 -1.00 11.92
CA GLU A 93 2.23 -1.43 12.43
C GLU A 93 2.11 -2.83 13.03
N ASN A 94 2.82 -3.80 12.47
CA ASN A 94 2.77 -5.20 12.89
C ASN A 94 1.32 -5.71 13.03
N GLY A 95 0.50 -5.43 12.03
CA GLY A 95 -0.92 -5.80 11.99
C GLY A 95 -1.86 -4.90 12.78
N ILE A 96 -1.35 -4.02 13.65
CA ILE A 96 -2.15 -3.15 14.52
C ILE A 96 -2.48 -1.83 13.82
N LEU A 97 -3.74 -1.41 13.83
CA LEU A 97 -4.17 -0.12 13.30
C LEU A 97 -3.63 1.03 14.16
N LYS A 98 -2.89 1.96 13.57
CA LYS A 98 -2.21 3.07 14.25
C LYS A 98 -2.81 4.44 13.96
N GLY A 99 -3.43 4.62 12.80
CA GLY A 99 -3.88 5.94 12.38
C GLY A 99 -4.70 5.92 11.09
N TYR A 100 -5.25 7.08 10.78
CA TYR A 100 -5.95 7.37 9.54
C TYR A 100 -5.26 8.53 8.83
N MET A 101 -5.42 8.59 7.51
CA MET A 101 -5.01 9.75 6.72
C MET A 101 -6.03 10.88 6.91
N GLN A 102 -5.56 12.12 7.09
CA GLN A 102 -6.39 13.25 7.45
C GLN A 102 -6.18 14.47 6.56
N ASP A 103 -7.28 15.16 6.29
CA ASP A 103 -7.33 16.58 5.93
C ASP A 103 -7.59 17.42 7.20
N LYS A 104 -7.55 18.75 7.11
CA LYS A 104 -7.78 19.64 8.25
C LYS A 104 -9.19 19.51 8.83
N LEU A 105 -10.19 19.27 7.99
CA LEU A 105 -11.59 19.16 8.43
C LEU A 105 -11.78 17.93 9.31
N ASN A 106 -11.39 16.75 8.83
CA ASN A 106 -11.60 15.50 9.54
C ASN A 106 -10.64 15.37 10.73
N ALA A 107 -9.40 15.85 10.60
CA ALA A 107 -8.47 15.96 11.73
C ALA A 107 -9.11 16.71 12.91
N ARG A 108 -9.68 17.89 12.64
CA ARG A 108 -10.36 18.70 13.67
C ARG A 108 -11.55 17.98 14.28
N LEU A 109 -12.40 17.34 13.47
CA LEU A 109 -13.60 16.65 13.96
C LEU A 109 -13.27 15.39 14.77
N MET A 110 -12.14 14.74 14.48
CA MET A 110 -11.66 13.57 15.21
C MET A 110 -10.72 13.91 16.37
N GLY A 111 -10.38 15.20 16.56
CA GLY A 111 -9.48 15.63 17.62
C GLY A 111 -8.01 15.21 17.43
N VAL A 112 -7.57 15.03 16.18
CA VAL A 112 -6.19 14.61 15.83
C VAL A 112 -5.48 15.67 14.98
N ALA A 113 -4.19 15.47 14.72
CA ALA A 113 -3.41 16.37 13.87
C ALA A 113 -3.59 16.07 12.36
N PRO A 114 -3.44 17.07 11.47
CA PRO A 114 -3.35 16.84 10.03
C PRO A 114 -2.12 16.02 9.65
N THR A 115 -2.25 15.14 8.65
CA THR A 115 -1.20 14.17 8.29
C THR A 115 -0.56 14.46 6.92
N GLY A 116 -0.91 15.59 6.29
CA GLY A 116 -0.46 15.90 4.93
C GLY A 116 -1.20 15.09 3.87
N ASN A 117 -2.49 14.81 4.06
CA ASN A 117 -3.29 14.04 3.11
C ASN A 117 -4.50 14.84 2.58
N GLY A 118 -4.61 16.14 2.86
CA GLY A 118 -5.70 16.98 2.36
C GLY A 118 -5.48 17.35 0.89
N ARG A 119 -6.03 16.55 -0.03
CA ARG A 119 -5.79 16.71 -1.47
C ARG A 119 -7.06 17.01 -2.25
N ARG A 120 -6.92 17.80 -3.31
CA ARG A 120 -7.99 18.13 -4.26
C ARG A 120 -7.51 17.92 -5.68
N GLU A 121 -8.45 17.67 -6.60
CA GLU A 121 -8.11 17.53 -8.02
C GLU A 121 -7.68 18.87 -8.65
N SER A 122 -8.35 19.95 -8.27
CA SER A 122 -8.08 21.29 -8.78
C SER A 122 -8.71 22.35 -7.87
N TYR A 123 -8.51 23.63 -8.20
CA TYR A 123 -9.13 24.76 -7.50
C TYR A 123 -10.67 24.70 -7.46
N ALA A 124 -11.29 23.95 -8.38
CA ALA A 124 -12.75 23.82 -8.49
C ALA A 124 -13.36 22.73 -7.59
N HIS A 125 -12.54 21.96 -6.87
CA HIS A 125 -12.98 20.81 -6.06
C HIS A 125 -12.59 20.97 -4.60
N LEU A 126 -13.38 20.49 -3.65
CA LEU A 126 -13.00 20.51 -2.22
C LEU A 126 -11.88 19.49 -1.93
N PRO A 127 -10.94 19.78 -1.00
CA PRO A 127 -10.00 18.79 -0.54
C PRO A 127 -10.69 17.73 0.32
N MET A 128 -10.11 16.55 0.36
CA MET A 128 -10.49 15.45 1.24
C MET A 128 -9.25 14.60 1.58
N PRO A 129 -9.28 13.75 2.61
CA PRO A 129 -8.17 12.85 2.91
C PRO A 129 -7.91 11.92 1.73
N ARG A 130 -6.69 11.90 1.21
CA ARG A 130 -6.28 11.06 0.07
C ARG A 130 -4.87 10.53 0.24
N MET A 131 -4.66 9.31 -0.26
CA MET A 131 -3.34 8.66 -0.32
C MET A 131 -2.28 9.47 -1.10
N THR A 132 -1.02 9.21 -0.77
CA THR A 132 0.17 9.69 -1.48
C THR A 132 0.93 8.52 -2.14
N ASN A 133 1.94 7.96 -1.47
CA ASN A 133 2.60 6.71 -1.85
C ASN A 133 2.33 5.65 -0.76
N THR A 134 1.32 4.81 -0.96
CA THR A 134 0.96 3.77 0.00
C THR A 134 1.67 2.45 -0.31
N TYR A 135 2.37 1.87 0.67
CA TYR A 135 3.08 0.60 0.50
C TYR A 135 3.24 -0.17 1.82
N MET A 136 3.57 -1.47 1.70
CA MET A 136 3.93 -2.32 2.83
C MET A 136 5.46 -2.40 2.95
N LEU A 137 5.98 -2.37 4.17
CA LEU A 137 7.40 -2.57 4.42
C LEU A 137 7.85 -3.99 4.07
N ALA A 138 9.12 -4.14 3.73
CA ALA A 138 9.69 -5.42 3.35
C ALA A 138 9.70 -6.40 4.54
N GLY A 139 9.27 -7.64 4.28
CA GLY A 139 9.38 -8.75 5.22
C GLY A 139 10.75 -9.45 5.17
N LYS A 140 10.83 -10.61 5.82
CA LYS A 140 12.07 -11.40 5.91
C LYS A 140 12.26 -12.40 4.76
N SER A 141 11.15 -12.86 4.16
CA SER A 141 11.19 -13.92 3.16
C SER A 141 11.68 -13.42 1.80
N THR A 142 12.42 -14.27 1.10
CA THR A 142 12.80 -14.02 -0.29
C THR A 142 11.64 -14.33 -1.24
N PRO A 143 11.61 -13.75 -2.45
CA PRO A 143 10.59 -14.10 -3.42
C PRO A 143 10.55 -15.57 -3.82
N GLN A 144 11.72 -16.22 -3.83
CA GLN A 144 11.87 -17.61 -4.16
C GLN A 144 11.25 -18.51 -3.09
N GLU A 145 11.54 -18.26 -1.81
CA GLU A 145 10.93 -18.99 -0.68
C GLU A 145 9.40 -18.91 -0.72
N ILE A 146 8.88 -17.71 -1.00
CA ILE A 146 7.45 -17.48 -1.08
C ILE A 146 6.84 -18.27 -2.25
N ILE A 147 7.48 -18.31 -3.43
CA ILE A 147 7.01 -19.09 -4.59
C ILE A 147 7.09 -20.60 -4.33
N GLU A 148 8.20 -21.07 -3.73
CA GLU A 148 8.43 -22.48 -3.44
C GLU A 148 7.47 -23.03 -2.38
N SER A 149 6.96 -22.17 -1.50
CA SER A 149 5.94 -22.55 -0.50
C SER A 149 4.58 -22.92 -1.10
N VAL A 150 4.34 -22.68 -2.39
CA VAL A 150 3.04 -22.86 -3.04
C VAL A 150 2.98 -24.17 -3.84
N GLU A 151 2.20 -25.13 -3.35
CA GLU A 151 1.97 -26.40 -4.05
C GLU A 151 1.09 -26.22 -5.32
N TYR A 152 0.09 -25.35 -5.27
CA TYR A 152 -0.72 -25.00 -6.44
C TYR A 152 -1.33 -23.61 -6.28
N GLY A 153 -1.01 -22.69 -7.20
CA GLY A 153 -1.50 -21.32 -7.09
C GLY A 153 -1.23 -20.47 -8.32
N ILE A 154 -1.55 -19.18 -8.17
CA ILE A 154 -1.33 -18.16 -9.20
C ILE A 154 -0.26 -17.19 -8.71
N TYR A 155 0.73 -16.96 -9.56
CA TYR A 155 1.72 -15.90 -9.39
C TYR A 155 1.41 -14.74 -10.34
N ALA A 156 1.04 -13.61 -9.74
CA ALA A 156 0.69 -12.39 -10.47
C ALA A 156 1.82 -11.36 -10.31
N ARG A 157 2.58 -11.15 -11.39
CA ARG A 157 3.73 -10.22 -11.39
C ARG A 157 3.29 -8.78 -11.68
N THR A 158 2.27 -8.61 -12.51
CA THR A 158 1.70 -7.29 -12.85
C THR A 158 0.19 -7.37 -12.84
N SER A 159 -0.48 -6.20 -12.87
CA SER A 159 -1.94 -6.11 -12.93
C SER A 159 -2.54 -6.75 -14.18
N ALA A 160 -1.74 -6.93 -15.21
CA ALA A 160 -2.16 -7.47 -16.50
C ALA A 160 -1.63 -8.89 -16.78
N ALA A 161 -0.81 -9.48 -15.91
CA ALA A 161 -0.17 -10.78 -16.19
C ALA A 161 -0.04 -11.67 -14.95
N ALA A 162 -0.69 -12.83 -15.03
CA ALA A 162 -0.68 -13.90 -14.03
C ALA A 162 -0.28 -15.24 -14.68
N ARG A 163 0.42 -16.10 -13.93
CA ARG A 163 0.86 -17.44 -14.36
C ARG A 163 0.55 -18.48 -13.29
N TRP A 164 0.14 -19.68 -13.70
CA TRP A 164 -0.02 -20.83 -12.81
C TRP A 164 1.33 -21.35 -12.31
N ILE A 165 1.40 -21.69 -11.03
CA ILE A 165 2.54 -22.37 -10.40
C ILE A 165 2.08 -23.70 -9.84
N SER A 166 2.79 -24.77 -10.20
CA SER A 166 2.67 -26.11 -9.62
C SER A 166 4.02 -26.83 -9.70
N PRO A 167 4.49 -27.50 -8.62
CA PRO A 167 5.69 -28.33 -8.62
C PRO A 167 5.63 -29.52 -9.60
N ARG A 168 4.43 -29.92 -10.05
CA ARG A 168 4.23 -31.06 -10.98
C ARG A 168 4.15 -30.68 -12.45
N ALA A 169 4.14 -29.39 -12.77
CA ALA A 169 4.12 -28.92 -14.16
C ALA A 169 5.56 -28.72 -14.65
N ASN A 170 6.03 -29.65 -15.49
CA ASN A 170 7.25 -29.44 -16.29
C ASN A 170 7.22 -28.04 -16.92
N LEU A 171 8.33 -27.32 -16.79
CA LEU A 171 8.55 -25.98 -17.35
C LEU A 171 8.58 -26.04 -18.89
N SER A 172 7.42 -26.22 -19.53
CA SER A 172 7.26 -25.97 -20.97
C SER A 172 6.47 -24.68 -21.16
N SER A 173 7.18 -23.57 -21.30
CA SER A 173 6.62 -22.31 -21.80
C SER A 173 6.36 -22.42 -23.31
N PRO A 174 5.21 -21.97 -23.84
CA PRO A 174 5.11 -21.71 -25.27
C PRO A 174 6.02 -20.51 -25.64
N PRO A 175 6.66 -20.51 -26.81
CA PRO A 175 7.56 -19.44 -27.22
C PRO A 175 6.79 -18.12 -27.35
N GLN A 176 7.29 -17.07 -26.69
CA GLN A 176 6.83 -15.71 -26.93
C GLN A 176 7.29 -15.31 -28.34
N LYS A 177 6.35 -15.04 -29.25
CA LYS A 177 6.69 -14.37 -30.52
C LYS A 177 7.08 -12.92 -30.20
N PRO A 178 8.22 -12.43 -30.72
CA PRO A 178 8.56 -11.02 -30.63
C PRO A 178 7.57 -10.18 -31.46
N ILE A 179 7.15 -9.04 -30.92
CA ILE A 179 6.64 -7.90 -31.69
C ILE A 179 7.82 -6.94 -31.86
#